data_AF-A0AA44Y1J6-F1
#
_entry.id   AF-A0AA44Y1J6-F1
#
_cell.length_a   1.000
_cell.length_b   1.000
_cell.length_c   1.000
_cell.angle_alpha   90.00
_cell.angle_beta   90.00
_cell.angle_gamma   90.00
#
_symmetry.space_group_name_H-M   'P 1'
#
loop_
_entity.id
_entity.type
_entity.pdbx_description
1 polymer ?
#
loop_
_entity_poly.entity_id
_entity_poly.type
_entity_poly.pdbx_seq_one_letter_code
_entity_poly.pdbx_strand_id
1 'polypeptide(L)'
;MLPSRAQHRRLRKTTMYIYDYRYVITCSSLSGLFKHEFRKLVRGRIGRQLDPRTGALYSIPEEKQCRRVAVLLHGFQTLRKGGYALQSPWSLQGKHLRYLLEHWSREGIDASELAARIGHWRVFVKWIGKHALLAQLEWRAPVAGTGMGQSPPSSGQPVAPIDIPVLTREKVMAVLVAHRGNLHKTAHALGTSTRMACLALTEGRPRPNVPASSSCPTLPTGSPRGVEPT
;
A
#
# COMPACT_ATOMS: atom_id res chain seq x y z
N MET A 1 28.70 -7.38 44.18
CA MET A 1 27.66 -6.33 44.12
C MET A 1 27.73 -5.65 42.75
N LEU A 2 26.56 -5.32 42.21
CA LEU A 2 26.26 -5.01 40.81
C LEU A 2 27.01 -3.81 40.21
N PRO A 3 27.36 -3.82 38.91
CA PRO A 3 27.56 -2.60 38.16
C PRO A 3 26.22 -1.98 37.73
N SER A 4 26.24 -0.66 37.73
CA SER A 4 25.13 0.29 37.69
C SER A 4 24.29 0.25 36.39
N ARG A 5 22.98 0.43 36.57
CA ARG A 5 21.96 0.66 35.53
C ARG A 5 22.26 1.94 34.76
N ALA A 6 23.02 1.86 33.68
CA ALA A 6 23.09 2.92 32.69
C ALA A 6 23.20 2.33 31.28
N GLN A 7 22.29 2.78 30.40
CA GLN A 7 22.43 2.77 28.95
C GLN A 7 22.18 1.45 28.19
N HIS A 8 20.99 0.87 28.38
CA HIS A 8 20.28 0.23 27.26
C HIS A 8 19.06 1.05 26.87
N ARG A 9 19.31 2.29 26.43
CA ARG A 9 18.34 3.00 25.59
C ARG A 9 18.41 2.33 24.21
N ARG A 10 17.73 1.20 24.07
CA ARG A 10 17.43 0.60 22.76
C ARG A 10 16.73 1.70 21.96
N LEU A 11 17.47 2.36 21.09
CA LEU A 11 16.91 3.14 20.00
C LEU A 11 16.06 2.15 19.21
N ARG A 12 14.76 2.12 19.48
CA ARG A 12 13.81 1.51 18.57
C ARG A 12 14.00 2.28 17.27
N LYS A 13 14.75 1.72 16.32
CA LYS A 13 14.72 2.16 14.94
C LYS A 13 13.25 2.00 14.55
N THR A 14 12.51 3.09 14.59
CA THR A 14 11.19 3.16 13.97
C THR A 14 11.47 2.99 12.49
N THR A 15 11.44 1.75 12.01
CA THR A 15 11.53 1.46 10.58
C THR A 15 10.31 2.11 9.95
N MET A 16 10.50 3.29 9.37
CA MET A 16 9.45 4.05 8.74
C MET A 16 9.14 3.38 7.40
N TYR A 17 7.91 2.92 7.25
CA TYR A 17 7.45 2.22 6.05
C TYR A 17 6.80 3.21 5.10
N ILE A 18 7.27 3.25 3.86
CA ILE A 18 6.65 4.04 2.80
C ILE A 18 5.69 3.17 2.01
N TYR A 19 4.43 3.59 2.00
CA TYR A 19 3.36 2.93 1.26
C TYR A 19 3.24 3.53 -0.14
N ASP A 20 3.59 2.75 -1.15
CA ASP A 20 3.34 3.10 -2.55
C ASP A 20 2.71 1.92 -3.28
N TYR A 21 1.45 2.07 -3.68
CA TYR A 21 0.72 1.01 -4.39
C TYR A 21 1.38 0.67 -5.73
N ARG A 22 2.15 1.60 -6.34
CA ARG A 22 2.87 1.34 -7.58
C ARG A 22 4.02 0.37 -7.36
N TYR A 23 4.71 0.49 -6.22
CA TYR A 23 5.72 -0.47 -5.77
C TYR A 23 5.08 -1.84 -5.49
N VAL A 24 3.93 -1.89 -4.83
CA VAL A 24 3.17 -3.15 -4.61
C VAL A 24 2.87 -3.86 -5.93
N ILE A 25 2.41 -3.13 -6.96
CA ILE A 25 2.19 -3.69 -8.31
C ILE A 25 3.47 -4.29 -8.87
N THR A 26 4.59 -3.57 -8.77
CA THR A 26 5.89 -4.02 -9.29
C THR A 26 6.33 -5.34 -8.64
N CYS A 27 6.14 -5.49 -7.33
CA CYS A 27 6.47 -6.69 -6.56
C CYS A 27 5.64 -7.93 -6.91
N SER A 28 4.51 -7.78 -7.60
CA SER A 28 3.73 -8.94 -8.02
C SER A 28 4.41 -9.75 -9.12
N SER A 29 4.24 -11.07 -9.06
CA SER A 29 4.72 -12.05 -10.04
C SER A 29 3.85 -12.14 -11.31
N LEU A 30 2.85 -11.27 -11.45
CA LEU A 30 2.02 -11.21 -12.66
C LEU A 30 2.81 -10.68 -13.85
N SER A 31 2.33 -10.96 -15.08
CA SER A 31 3.01 -10.56 -16.31
C SER A 31 3.17 -9.03 -16.40
N GLY A 32 4.20 -8.58 -17.11
CA GLY A 32 4.44 -7.14 -17.31
C GLY A 32 3.25 -6.42 -17.95
N LEU A 33 2.60 -7.06 -18.92
CA LEU A 33 1.38 -6.57 -19.56
C LEU A 33 0.24 -6.42 -18.54
N PHE A 34 -0.02 -7.45 -17.74
CA PHE A 34 -1.06 -7.39 -16.71
C PHE A 34 -0.78 -6.26 -15.71
N LYS A 35 0.47 -6.15 -15.23
CA LYS A 35 0.89 -5.09 -14.29
C LYS A 35 0.66 -3.69 -14.87
N HIS A 36 0.97 -3.49 -16.15
CA HIS A 36 0.75 -2.22 -16.84
C HIS A 36 -0.73 -1.86 -16.94
N GLU A 37 -1.55 -2.81 -17.37
CA GLU A 37 -3.00 -2.68 -17.46
C GLU A 37 -3.66 -2.41 -16.10
N PHE A 38 -3.27 -3.18 -15.09
CA PHE A 38 -3.73 -2.99 -13.72
C PHE A 38 -3.30 -1.63 -13.18
N ARG A 39 -2.07 -1.18 -13.44
CA ARG A 39 -1.59 0.15 -13.04
C ARG A 39 -2.42 1.26 -13.68
N LYS A 40 -2.75 1.14 -14.97
CA LYS A 40 -3.65 2.09 -15.66
C LYS A 40 -5.04 2.12 -15.02
N LEU A 41 -5.58 0.95 -14.68
CA LEU A 41 -6.89 0.82 -14.05
C LEU A 41 -6.96 1.51 -12.68
N VAL A 42 -5.99 1.28 -11.81
CA VAL A 42 -6.02 1.82 -10.43
C VAL A 42 -5.68 3.31 -10.37
N ARG A 43 -4.95 3.82 -11.37
CA ARG A 43 -4.55 5.23 -11.44
C ARG A 43 -5.77 6.15 -11.37
N GLY A 44 -5.76 7.06 -10.40
CA GLY A 44 -6.86 8.03 -10.18
C GLY A 44 -8.07 7.47 -9.42
N ARG A 45 -8.19 6.14 -9.27
CA ARG A 45 -9.31 5.48 -8.57
C ARG A 45 -8.95 4.99 -7.17
N ILE A 46 -7.68 4.64 -6.97
CA ILE A 46 -7.23 3.99 -5.73
C ILE A 46 -7.25 4.92 -4.51
N GLY A 47 -6.95 6.21 -4.71
CA GLY A 47 -6.80 7.17 -3.62
C GLY A 47 -8.06 7.95 -3.26
N ARG A 48 -9.18 7.71 -3.94
CA ARG A 48 -10.41 8.51 -3.78
C ARG A 48 -11.58 7.59 -3.44
N GLN A 49 -12.37 7.97 -2.44
CA GLN A 49 -13.63 7.33 -2.11
C GLN A 49 -14.74 8.38 -2.15
N LEU A 50 -15.78 8.10 -2.94
CA LEU A 50 -17.00 8.89 -2.93
C LEU A 50 -17.90 8.38 -1.80
N ASP A 51 -18.35 9.29 -0.94
CA ASP A 51 -19.44 9.01 -0.02
C ASP A 51 -20.78 9.22 -0.77
N PRO A 52 -21.57 8.16 -0.98
CA PRO A 52 -22.83 8.28 -1.70
C PRO A 52 -23.89 9.11 -0.97
N ARG A 53 -23.77 9.30 0.35
CA ARG A 53 -24.76 10.06 1.14
C ARG A 53 -24.54 11.57 1.04
N THR A 54 -23.28 11.98 1.05
CA THR A 54 -22.89 13.40 1.11
C THR A 54 -22.36 13.92 -0.23
N GLY A 55 -22.04 13.02 -1.17
CA GLY A 55 -21.32 13.37 -2.40
C GLY A 55 -19.86 13.75 -2.16
N ALA A 56 -19.38 13.73 -0.92
CA ALA A 56 -18.03 14.15 -0.56
C ALA A 56 -16.99 13.15 -1.04
N LEU A 57 -15.83 13.67 -1.45
CA LEU A 57 -14.70 12.88 -1.90
C LEU A 57 -13.60 12.87 -0.84
N TYR A 58 -13.32 11.69 -0.30
CA TYR A 58 -12.29 11.52 0.72
C TYR A 58 -11.02 10.91 0.13
N SER A 59 -9.88 11.40 0.64
CA SER A 59 -8.57 10.79 0.38
C SER A 59 -8.44 9.50 1.18
N ILE A 60 -8.10 8.40 0.52
CA ILE A 60 -7.85 7.12 1.19
C ILE A 60 -6.38 7.11 1.68
N PRO A 61 -6.09 6.78 2.95
CA PRO A 61 -4.72 6.60 3.44
C PRO A 61 -3.89 5.63 2.59
N GLU A 62 -2.61 5.93 2.37
CA GLU A 62 -1.71 5.19 1.46
C GLU A 62 -1.60 3.69 1.81
N GLU A 63 -1.58 3.36 3.10
CA GLU A 63 -1.61 1.97 3.58
C GLU A 63 -2.86 1.22 3.10
N LYS A 64 -4.05 1.83 3.23
CA LYS A 64 -5.32 1.25 2.77
C LYS A 64 -5.35 1.09 1.25
N GLN A 65 -4.72 2.01 0.51
CA GLN A 65 -4.53 1.88 -0.94
C GLN A 65 -3.67 0.66 -1.26
N CYS A 66 -2.52 0.52 -0.58
CA CYS A 66 -1.59 -0.60 -0.77
C CYS A 66 -2.23 -1.94 -0.41
N ARG A 67 -2.97 -2.02 0.71
CA ARG A 67 -3.71 -3.23 1.11
C ARG A 67 -4.68 -3.68 0.03
N ARG A 68 -5.50 -2.76 -0.50
CA ARG A 68 -6.45 -3.08 -1.57
C ARG A 68 -5.73 -3.63 -2.80
N VAL A 69 -4.64 -2.98 -3.23
CA VAL A 69 -3.85 -3.43 -4.38
C VAL A 69 -3.21 -4.80 -4.11
N ALA A 70 -2.63 -5.03 -2.93
CA ALA A 70 -2.04 -6.30 -2.55
C ALA A 70 -3.08 -7.43 -2.58
N VAL A 71 -4.27 -7.22 -2.00
CA VAL A 71 -5.36 -8.21 -1.99
C VAL A 71 -5.82 -8.57 -3.40
N LEU A 72 -5.97 -7.56 -4.29
CA LEU A 72 -6.38 -7.79 -5.67
C LEU A 72 -5.32 -8.57 -6.45
N LEU A 73 -4.06 -8.15 -6.36
CA LEU A 73 -2.94 -8.82 -7.04
C LEU A 73 -2.77 -10.25 -6.53
N HIS A 74 -2.89 -10.47 -5.23
CA HIS A 74 -2.85 -11.80 -4.63
C HIS A 74 -3.95 -12.70 -5.21
N GLY A 75 -5.20 -12.22 -5.29
CA GLY A 75 -6.27 -13.02 -5.91
C GLY A 75 -6.04 -13.28 -7.41
N PHE A 76 -5.47 -12.36 -8.17
CA PHE A 76 -5.05 -12.66 -9.56
C PHE A 76 -3.93 -13.70 -9.63
N GLN A 77 -3.01 -13.71 -8.68
CA GLN A 77 -1.98 -14.75 -8.58
C GLN A 77 -2.59 -16.10 -8.20
N THR A 78 -3.56 -16.12 -7.27
CA THR A 78 -4.35 -17.31 -6.91
C THR A 78 -5.08 -17.87 -8.13
N LEU A 79 -5.73 -17.01 -8.92
CA LEU A 79 -6.36 -17.40 -10.18
C LEU A 79 -5.37 -18.07 -11.14
N ARG A 80 -4.18 -17.48 -11.29
CA ARG A 80 -3.13 -18.03 -12.15
C ARG A 80 -2.64 -19.39 -11.67
N LYS A 81 -2.45 -19.58 -10.37
CA LYS A 81 -2.12 -20.88 -9.76
C LYS A 81 -3.23 -21.92 -9.99
N GLY A 82 -4.48 -21.48 -10.05
CA GLY A 82 -5.65 -22.29 -10.40
C GLY A 82 -5.87 -22.55 -11.88
N GLY A 83 -4.92 -22.21 -12.76
CA GLY A 83 -5.02 -22.39 -14.21
C GLY A 83 -5.68 -21.24 -14.97
N TYR A 84 -6.13 -20.19 -14.29
CA TYR A 84 -6.72 -19.01 -14.91
C TYR A 84 -5.65 -17.94 -15.19
N ALA A 85 -4.97 -18.05 -16.34
CA ALA A 85 -3.92 -17.11 -16.75
C ALA A 85 -4.47 -15.84 -17.42
N LEU A 86 -5.19 -15.00 -16.66
CA LEU A 86 -5.71 -13.74 -17.17
C LEU A 86 -4.56 -12.82 -17.62
N GLN A 87 -4.61 -12.37 -18.87
CA GLN A 87 -3.65 -11.39 -19.41
C GLN A 87 -4.03 -9.96 -19.05
N SER A 88 -5.30 -9.74 -18.70
CA SER A 88 -5.89 -8.44 -18.46
C SER A 88 -6.81 -8.46 -17.23
N PRO A 89 -6.79 -7.42 -16.37
CA PRO A 89 -7.75 -7.29 -15.26
C PRO A 89 -9.19 -7.14 -15.76
N TRP A 90 -9.41 -6.68 -16.99
CA TRP A 90 -10.74 -6.59 -17.61
C TRP A 90 -11.28 -7.95 -18.05
N SER A 91 -10.46 -9.00 -18.14
CA SER A 91 -10.91 -10.36 -18.48
C SER A 91 -11.55 -11.11 -17.30
N LEU A 92 -11.82 -10.45 -16.18
CA LEU A 92 -12.50 -11.08 -15.04
C LEU A 92 -13.93 -11.54 -15.43
N GLN A 93 -14.29 -12.75 -15.05
CA GLN A 93 -15.58 -13.39 -15.34
C GLN A 93 -16.08 -14.09 -14.07
N GLY A 94 -17.35 -14.48 -14.05
CA GLY A 94 -17.95 -15.07 -12.85
C GLY A 94 -17.30 -16.38 -12.41
N LYS A 95 -16.84 -17.21 -13.34
CA LYS A 95 -16.08 -18.44 -13.02
C LYS A 95 -14.81 -18.15 -12.20
N HIS A 96 -14.15 -17.02 -12.45
CA HIS A 96 -12.95 -16.61 -11.72
C HIS A 96 -13.30 -16.22 -10.27
N LEU A 97 -14.38 -15.45 -10.07
CA LEU A 97 -14.83 -15.09 -8.73
C LEU A 97 -15.29 -16.31 -7.94
N ARG A 98 -16.04 -17.22 -8.57
CA ARG A 98 -16.46 -18.46 -7.94
C ARG A 98 -15.25 -19.28 -7.48
N TYR A 99 -14.25 -19.45 -8.35
CA TYR A 99 -13.01 -20.13 -7.98
C TYR A 99 -12.31 -19.46 -6.79
N LEU A 100 -12.22 -18.13 -6.75
CA LEU A 100 -11.60 -17.41 -5.64
C LEU A 100 -12.34 -17.63 -4.32
N LEU A 101 -13.67 -17.58 -4.34
CA LEU A 101 -14.49 -17.77 -3.14
C LEU A 101 -14.38 -19.20 -2.61
N GLU A 102 -14.45 -20.20 -3.51
CA GLU A 102 -14.21 -21.60 -3.14
C GLU A 102 -12.80 -21.82 -2.59
N HIS A 103 -11.80 -21.19 -3.20
CA HIS A 103 -10.42 -21.27 -2.74
C HIS A 103 -10.27 -20.70 -1.33
N TRP A 104 -10.78 -19.49 -1.06
CA TRP A 104 -10.73 -18.88 0.27
C TRP A 104 -11.53 -19.66 1.31
N SER A 105 -12.66 -20.24 0.93
CA SER A 105 -13.44 -21.11 1.82
C SER A 105 -12.66 -22.36 2.23
N ARG A 106 -11.84 -22.93 1.33
CA ARG A 106 -10.97 -24.08 1.61
C ARG A 106 -9.69 -23.69 2.34
N GLU A 107 -9.19 -22.47 2.13
CA GLU A 107 -8.00 -21.92 2.80
C GLU A 107 -8.22 -21.74 4.31
N GLY A 108 -9.48 -21.71 4.77
CA GLY A 108 -9.81 -21.60 6.20
C GLY A 108 -9.52 -20.20 6.77
N ILE A 109 -9.59 -19.16 5.94
CA ILE A 109 -9.45 -17.79 6.40
C ILE A 109 -10.62 -17.39 7.32
N ASP A 110 -10.34 -16.57 8.33
CA ASP A 110 -11.39 -16.06 9.22
C ASP A 110 -12.44 -15.22 8.46
N ALA A 111 -13.67 -15.20 8.99
CA ALA A 111 -14.81 -14.48 8.41
C ALA A 111 -14.54 -12.98 8.21
N SER A 112 -13.79 -12.34 9.12
CA SER A 112 -13.42 -10.92 9.02
C SER A 112 -12.49 -10.66 7.85
N GLU A 113 -11.46 -11.50 7.66
CA GLU A 113 -10.54 -11.39 6.52
C GLU A 113 -11.24 -11.73 5.20
N LEU A 114 -12.13 -12.73 5.17
CA LEU A 114 -12.95 -13.03 4.00
C LEU A 114 -13.81 -11.82 3.60
N ALA A 115 -14.50 -11.21 4.56
CA ALA A 115 -15.31 -10.01 4.33
C ALA A 115 -14.46 -8.85 3.80
N ALA A 116 -13.24 -8.65 4.34
CA ALA A 116 -12.31 -7.64 3.87
C ALA A 116 -11.87 -7.89 2.42
N ARG A 117 -11.49 -9.14 2.08
CA ARG A 117 -11.14 -9.55 0.70
C ARG A 117 -12.31 -9.29 -0.24
N ILE A 118 -13.51 -9.78 0.09
CA ILE A 118 -14.73 -9.55 -0.70
C ILE A 118 -14.98 -8.05 -0.90
N GLY A 119 -14.85 -7.23 0.15
CA GLY A 119 -15.00 -5.78 0.07
C GLY A 119 -14.08 -5.13 -0.96
N HIS A 120 -12.81 -5.53 -1.00
CA HIS A 120 -11.85 -5.07 -2.01
C HIS A 120 -12.24 -5.51 -3.42
N TRP A 121 -12.69 -6.75 -3.60
CA TRP A 121 -13.14 -7.28 -4.89
C TRP A 121 -14.42 -6.60 -5.39
N ARG A 122 -15.36 -6.23 -4.51
CA ARG A 122 -16.56 -5.47 -4.89
C ARG A 122 -16.19 -4.10 -5.46
N VAL A 123 -15.22 -3.41 -4.85
CA VAL A 123 -14.70 -2.14 -5.36
C VAL A 123 -14.06 -2.33 -6.73
N PHE A 124 -13.24 -3.37 -6.90
CA PHE A 124 -12.60 -3.67 -8.18
C PHE A 124 -13.61 -3.98 -9.28
N VAL A 125 -14.63 -4.80 -9.01
CA VAL A 125 -15.69 -5.13 -9.97
C VAL A 125 -16.41 -3.88 -10.46
N LYS A 126 -16.66 -2.91 -9.57
CA LYS A 126 -17.21 -1.60 -9.94
C LYS A 126 -16.25 -0.83 -10.84
N TRP A 127 -14.95 -0.83 -10.56
CA TRP A 127 -13.96 -0.14 -11.41
C TRP A 127 -13.90 -0.67 -12.84
N ILE A 128 -14.10 -1.97 -13.05
CA ILE A 128 -14.11 -2.57 -14.39
C ILE A 128 -15.50 -2.58 -15.04
N GLY A 129 -16.52 -1.97 -14.41
CA GLY A 129 -17.87 -1.84 -14.95
C GLY A 129 -18.67 -3.15 -14.99
N LYS A 130 -18.22 -4.22 -14.33
CA LYS A 130 -18.86 -5.54 -14.41
C LYS A 130 -19.86 -5.77 -13.28
N HIS A 131 -20.83 -4.87 -13.15
CA HIS A 131 -21.78 -4.86 -12.02
C HIS A 131 -22.55 -6.18 -11.83
N ALA A 132 -22.82 -6.92 -12.91
CA ALA A 132 -23.44 -8.25 -12.84
C ALA A 132 -22.65 -9.27 -11.97
N LEU A 133 -21.34 -9.06 -11.80
CA LEU A 133 -20.50 -9.92 -10.96
C LEU A 133 -20.65 -9.62 -9.45
N LEU A 134 -21.30 -8.51 -9.07
CA LEU A 134 -21.46 -8.14 -7.66
C LEU A 134 -22.31 -9.15 -6.89
N ALA A 135 -23.33 -9.74 -7.53
CA ALA A 135 -24.19 -10.76 -6.91
C ALA A 135 -23.39 -12.00 -6.46
N GLN A 136 -22.30 -12.33 -7.15
CA GLN A 136 -21.44 -13.46 -6.76
C GLN A 136 -20.58 -13.14 -5.54
N LEU A 137 -20.35 -11.86 -5.27
CA LEU A 137 -19.61 -11.38 -4.10
C LEU A 137 -20.52 -11.15 -2.88
N GLU A 138 -21.83 -11.40 -3.00
CA GLU A 138 -22.76 -11.52 -1.87
C GLU A 138 -22.68 -12.91 -1.24
N TRP A 139 -21.45 -13.42 -1.11
CA TRP A 139 -21.15 -14.76 -0.62
C TRP A 139 -21.93 -15.04 0.67
N ARG A 140 -22.91 -15.93 0.55
CA ARG A 140 -23.47 -16.67 1.67
C ARG A 140 -22.70 -17.97 1.73
N ALA A 141 -22.13 -18.29 2.89
CA ALA A 141 -21.60 -19.64 3.09
C ALA A 141 -22.68 -20.65 2.69
N PRO A 142 -22.36 -21.72 1.95
CA PRO A 142 -23.33 -22.78 1.72
C PRO A 142 -23.80 -23.24 3.10
N VAL A 143 -25.11 -23.13 3.34
CA VAL A 143 -25.73 -23.75 4.52
C VAL A 143 -25.42 -25.23 4.37
N ALA A 144 -24.55 -25.74 5.22
CA ALA A 144 -24.33 -27.17 5.32
C ALA A 144 -25.72 -27.79 5.54
N GLY A 145 -26.18 -28.57 4.56
CA GLY A 145 -27.44 -29.27 4.66
C GLY A 145 -27.48 -30.02 5.98
N THR A 146 -28.60 -29.95 6.67
CA THR A 146 -28.90 -30.69 7.90
C THR A 146 -28.60 -32.17 7.68
N GLY A 147 -27.39 -32.58 8.06
CA GLY A 147 -26.83 -33.90 7.84
C GLY A 147 -25.72 -34.06 8.86
N MET A 148 -25.94 -35.01 9.77
CA MET A 148 -25.15 -35.27 10.97
C MET A 148 -23.63 -35.14 10.79
N GLY A 149 -23.02 -34.39 11.71
CA GLY A 149 -21.73 -34.76 12.30
C GLY A 149 -20.50 -34.69 11.41
N GLN A 150 -20.14 -33.51 10.91
CA GLN A 150 -18.73 -33.17 10.71
C GLN A 150 -18.49 -31.73 11.15
N SER A 151 -17.94 -31.58 12.36
CA SER A 151 -17.28 -30.34 12.75
C SER A 151 -16.18 -30.05 11.73
N PRO A 152 -16.06 -28.83 11.18
CA PRO A 152 -14.93 -28.49 10.34
C PRO A 152 -13.64 -28.73 11.14
N PRO A 153 -12.53 -29.17 10.51
CA PRO A 153 -11.25 -29.29 11.20
C PRO A 153 -10.79 -27.89 11.65
N SER A 154 -11.18 -27.53 12.88
CA SER A 154 -10.72 -26.36 13.62
C SER A 154 -9.32 -26.66 14.17
N SER A 155 -8.35 -26.78 13.28
CA SER A 155 -6.94 -26.89 13.65
C SER A 155 -6.01 -26.33 12.57
N GLY A 156 -6.44 -25.24 11.92
CA GLY A 156 -5.56 -24.38 11.13
C GLY A 156 -5.27 -23.12 11.93
N GLN A 157 -3.99 -22.76 12.08
CA GLN A 157 -3.62 -21.41 12.54
C GLN A 157 -4.32 -20.37 11.64
N PRO A 158 -4.72 -19.20 12.18
CA PRO A 158 -5.29 -18.14 11.35
C PRO A 158 -4.33 -17.82 10.21
N VAL A 159 -4.81 -17.99 8.97
CA VAL A 159 -4.02 -17.61 7.79
C VAL A 159 -3.65 -16.15 7.94
N ALA A 160 -2.34 -15.87 7.92
CA ALA A 160 -1.84 -14.52 8.14
C ALA A 160 -2.44 -13.55 7.09
N PRO A 161 -2.72 -12.30 7.49
CA PRO A 161 -3.15 -11.26 6.56
C PRO A 161 -2.17 -11.15 5.38
N ILE A 162 -2.69 -10.85 4.18
CA ILE A 162 -1.85 -10.67 2.99
C ILE A 162 -0.81 -9.57 3.28
N ASP A 163 0.47 -9.93 3.19
CA ASP A 163 1.59 -9.02 3.43
C ASP A 163 1.59 -7.89 2.39
N ILE A 164 1.84 -6.67 2.86
CA ILE A 164 1.87 -5.47 2.02
C ILE A 164 3.33 -5.13 1.72
N PRO A 165 3.80 -5.25 0.47
CA PRO A 165 5.14 -4.81 0.12
C PRO A 165 5.33 -3.32 0.40
N VAL A 166 6.17 -3.02 1.38
CA VAL A 166 6.56 -1.65 1.75
C VAL A 166 7.89 -1.25 1.11
N LEU A 167 7.97 0.02 0.71
CA LEU A 167 9.20 0.62 0.19
C LEU A 167 10.05 1.04 1.39
N THR A 168 11.26 0.47 1.50
CA THR A 168 12.20 0.78 2.59
C THR A 168 13.46 1.44 2.03
N ARG A 169 14.18 2.16 2.91
CA ARG A 169 15.48 2.74 2.57
C ARG A 169 16.45 1.71 2.02
N GLU A 170 16.50 0.52 2.63
CA GLU A 170 17.41 -0.55 2.22
C GLU A 170 17.14 -0.99 0.78
N LYS A 171 15.87 -1.20 0.44
CA LYS A 171 15.44 -1.57 -0.92
C LYS A 171 15.80 -0.49 -1.94
N VAL A 172 15.57 0.79 -1.60
CA VAL A 172 15.93 1.90 -2.49
C VAL A 172 17.44 2.00 -2.66
N MET A 173 18.22 1.90 -1.58
CA MET A 173 19.68 1.96 -1.63
C MET A 173 20.28 0.82 -2.46
N ALA A 174 19.78 -0.42 -2.31
CA ALA A 174 20.25 -1.56 -3.08
C ALA A 174 20.12 -1.33 -4.59
N VAL A 175 18.96 -0.84 -5.03
CA VAL A 175 18.70 -0.54 -6.45
C VAL A 175 19.45 0.72 -6.90
N LEU A 176 19.62 1.72 -6.03
CA LEU A 176 20.38 2.94 -6.32
C LEU A 176 21.85 2.65 -6.60
N VAL A 177 22.47 1.76 -5.82
CA VAL A 177 23.84 1.30 -6.04
C VAL A 177 23.94 0.58 -7.38
N ALA A 178 23.00 -0.33 -7.69
CA ALA A 178 22.97 -1.04 -8.97
C ALA A 178 22.86 -0.09 -10.19
N HIS A 179 22.21 1.07 -10.02
CA HIS A 179 22.09 2.09 -11.06
C HIS A 179 23.05 3.27 -10.90
N ARG A 180 24.19 3.09 -10.19
CA ARG A 180 25.27 4.09 -10.05
C ARG A 180 24.78 5.46 -9.56
N GLY A 181 23.84 5.48 -8.62
CA GLY A 181 23.29 6.72 -8.06
C GLY A 181 22.20 7.39 -8.89
N ASN A 182 21.78 6.81 -10.04
CA ASN A 182 20.73 7.40 -10.86
C ASN A 182 19.34 7.18 -10.25
N LEU A 183 18.83 8.16 -9.51
CA LEU A 183 17.54 8.10 -8.83
C LEU A 183 16.34 7.85 -9.76
N HIS A 184 16.37 8.38 -10.99
CA HIS A 184 15.30 8.18 -11.95
C HIS A 184 15.21 6.71 -12.38
N LYS A 185 16.35 6.10 -12.76
CA LYS A 185 16.43 4.67 -13.09
C LYS A 185 16.04 3.80 -11.90
N THR A 186 16.46 4.17 -10.69
CA THR A 186 16.06 3.49 -9.44
C THR A 186 14.55 3.51 -9.22
N ALA A 187 13.93 4.69 -9.31
CA ALA A 187 12.49 4.82 -9.16
C ALA A 187 11.73 4.02 -10.22
N HIS A 188 12.20 4.07 -11.48
CA HIS A 188 11.64 3.29 -12.58
C HIS A 188 11.74 1.78 -12.33
N ALA A 189 12.90 1.28 -11.90
CA ALA A 189 13.13 -0.15 -11.63
C ALA A 189 12.25 -0.67 -10.48
N LEU A 190 12.06 0.13 -9.43
CA LEU A 190 11.13 -0.16 -8.33
C LEU A 190 9.66 0.08 -8.73
N GLY A 191 9.42 0.68 -9.90
CA GLY A 191 8.10 1.10 -10.39
C GLY A 191 7.40 2.09 -9.48
N THR A 192 8.17 2.90 -8.74
CA THR A 192 7.71 4.00 -7.88
C THR A 192 7.96 5.35 -8.57
N SER A 193 7.78 6.47 -7.86
CA SER A 193 8.19 7.80 -8.34
C SER A 193 9.51 8.23 -7.69
N THR A 194 10.24 9.13 -8.35
CA THR A 194 11.45 9.74 -7.80
C THR A 194 11.21 10.40 -6.44
N ARG A 195 10.02 11.01 -6.26
CA ARG A 195 9.59 11.57 -4.97
C ARG A 195 9.55 10.52 -3.87
N MET A 196 8.86 9.40 -4.10
CA MET A 196 8.73 8.34 -3.09
C MET A 196 10.08 7.65 -2.81
N ALA A 197 10.90 7.43 -3.84
CA ALA A 197 12.26 6.92 -3.66
C ALA A 197 13.12 7.90 -2.82
N CYS A 198 13.02 9.21 -3.07
CA CYS A 198 13.70 10.22 -2.27
C CYS A 198 13.21 10.22 -0.82
N LEU A 199 11.88 10.19 -0.59
CA LEU A 199 11.30 10.11 0.75
C LEU A 199 11.86 8.91 1.53
N ALA A 200 11.97 7.74 0.90
CA ALA A 200 12.53 6.53 1.52
C ALA A 200 13.99 6.70 1.97
N LEU A 201 14.76 7.50 1.24
CA LEU A 201 16.15 7.79 1.57
C LEU A 201 16.27 8.80 2.71
N THR A 202 15.34 9.76 2.79
CA THR A 202 15.37 10.87 3.76
C THR A 202 14.74 10.54 5.10
N GLU A 203 13.71 9.68 5.15
CA GLU A 203 12.98 9.37 6.38
C GLU A 203 13.78 8.53 7.39
N GLY A 204 14.97 8.04 7.00
CA GLY A 204 15.97 7.44 7.88
C GLY A 204 17.15 8.35 8.24
N ARG A 205 17.18 9.61 7.76
CA ARG A 205 18.21 10.59 8.12
C ARG A 205 17.58 11.56 9.11
N PRO A 206 18.14 11.78 10.32
CA PRO A 206 17.68 12.87 11.15
C PRO A 206 17.72 14.15 10.30
N ARG A 207 16.63 14.93 10.30
CA ARG A 207 16.66 16.26 9.68
C ARG A 207 17.92 16.94 10.21
N PRO A 208 18.81 17.47 9.37
CA PRO A 208 19.83 18.35 9.90
C PRO A 208 19.05 19.43 10.66
N ASN A 209 19.29 19.52 11.97
CA ASN A 209 18.93 20.71 12.71
C ASN A 209 19.63 21.82 11.94
N VAL A 210 18.90 22.55 11.12
CA VAL A 210 19.33 23.84 10.66
C VAL A 210 19.21 24.69 11.90
N PRO A 211 20.30 25.02 12.63
CA PRO A 211 20.18 26.08 13.62
C PRO A 211 19.66 27.29 12.86
N ALA A 212 18.57 27.88 13.36
CA ALA A 212 18.09 29.17 12.89
C ALA A 212 19.31 30.11 12.89
N SER A 213 19.82 30.40 11.71
CA SER A 213 21.00 31.25 11.57
C SER A 213 20.53 32.66 11.84
N SER A 214 21.15 33.23 12.87
CA SER A 214 21.57 34.62 12.95
C SER A 214 20.50 35.67 12.70
N SER A 215 19.97 36.16 13.82
CA SER A 215 19.62 37.57 14.02
C SER A 215 20.57 38.49 13.24
N CYS A 216 20.00 39.33 12.40
CA CYS A 216 20.69 40.45 11.74
C CYS A 216 21.39 41.33 12.79
N PRO A 217 22.65 41.77 12.58
CA PRO A 217 23.24 42.80 13.41
C PRO A 217 22.60 44.16 13.06
N THR A 218 21.96 44.77 14.04
CA THR A 218 21.46 46.14 13.99
C THR A 218 22.65 47.11 13.84
N LEU A 219 22.67 47.88 12.75
CA LEU A 219 23.62 48.96 12.52
C LEU A 219 23.41 50.10 13.55
N PRO A 220 24.47 50.77 14.02
CA PRO A 220 24.35 51.90 14.92
C PRO A 220 23.90 53.15 14.16
N THR A 221 22.79 53.74 14.60
CA THR A 221 22.29 55.04 14.13
C THR A 221 23.20 56.15 14.65
N GLY A 222 24.13 56.60 13.81
CA GLY A 222 24.85 57.86 13.97
C GLY A 222 23.95 59.05 13.64
N SER A 223 23.92 60.05 14.51
CA SER A 223 23.35 61.38 14.25
C SER A 223 24.06 62.09 13.09
N PRO A 224 23.35 63.00 12.41
CA PRO A 224 23.98 64.26 12.04
C PRO A 224 23.19 65.49 12.53
N ARG A 225 23.98 66.47 12.95
CA ARG A 225 23.64 67.86 13.29
C ARG A 225 23.11 68.65 12.08
N GLY A 226 22.35 69.71 12.39
CA GLY A 226 22.04 70.86 11.52
C GLY A 226 20.79 70.62 10.66
N VAL A 227 19.83 71.54 10.53
CA VAL A 227 19.98 72.97 10.20
C VAL A 227 18.64 73.68 10.54
N GLU A 228 18.72 74.85 11.18
CA GLU A 228 17.66 75.88 11.29
C GLU A 228 17.42 76.51 9.90
N PRO A 229 16.21 76.96 9.50
CA PRO A 229 15.85 78.35 9.83
C PRO A 229 14.33 78.69 9.90
N THR A 230 14.10 79.93 10.39
CA THR A 230 12.94 80.85 10.30
C THR A 230 11.74 80.64 11.19
#